data_AF-A0A0Q8Q610-F1
#
_entry.id   AF-A0A0Q8Q610-F1
#
_cell.length_a   1.000
_cell.length_b   1.000
_cell.length_c   1.000
_cell.angle_alpha   90.00
_cell.angle_beta   90.00
_cell.angle_gamma   90.00
#
_symmetry.space_group_name_H-M   'P 1'
#
loop_
_entity.id
_entity.type
_entity.pdbx_description
1 polymer ?
#
loop_
_entity_poly.entity_id
_entity_poly.type
_entity_poly.pdbx_seq_one_letter_code
_entity_poly.pdbx_strand_id
1 'polypeptide(L)'
;MPIMLPLTLLGVGYLIYQIFAGATLVLPIALGIAAGFGASHLGSSPLLAVAIGTLAFLAVIAASRFAALNFSSPYTRAALAAIFAVPAALAGYSVAHALGWFAGGTGIIAGLIGAALCAVIAAHRLLRPAT
;
A
#
# COMPACT_ATOMS: atom_id res chain seq x y z
N MET A 1 17.74 32.87 4.66
CA MET A 1 18.15 31.46 4.84
C MET A 1 17.45 30.67 5.96
N PRO A 2 16.67 31.22 6.92
CA PRO A 2 16.07 30.41 7.99
C PRO A 2 14.85 29.57 7.54
N ILE A 3 14.23 29.88 6.41
CA ILE A 3 12.98 29.22 5.96
C ILE A 3 13.21 27.97 5.10
N MET A 4 14.42 27.75 4.58
CA MET A 4 14.72 26.56 3.76
C MET A 4 14.69 25.27 4.58
N LEU A 5 15.22 25.31 5.80
CA LEU A 5 15.30 24.15 6.68
C LEU A 5 13.92 23.59 7.09
N PRO A 6 12.93 24.39 7.52
CA PRO A 6 11.60 23.85 7.82
C PRO A 6 10.89 23.33 6.56
N LEU A 7 11.09 23.96 5.40
CA LEU A 7 10.43 23.54 4.15
C LEU A 7 10.96 22.20 3.63
N THR A 8 12.28 21.95 3.75
CA THR A 8 12.87 20.66 3.38
C THR A 8 12.45 19.55 4.34
N LEU A 9 12.39 19.80 5.65
CA LEU A 9 11.88 18.86 6.64
C LEU A 9 10.42 18.49 6.37
N LEU A 10 9.58 19.46 6.03
CA LEU A 10 8.19 19.22 5.66
C LEU A 10 8.08 18.38 4.38
N GLY A 11 8.89 18.69 3.37
CA GLY A 11 8.95 17.91 2.13
C GLY A 11 9.38 16.45 2.34
N VAL A 12 10.40 16.23 3.16
CA VAL A 12 10.85 14.87 3.52
C VAL A 12 9.79 14.13 4.33
N GLY A 13 9.16 14.79 5.31
CA GLY A 13 8.07 14.20 6.08
C GLY A 13 6.89 13.79 5.19
N TYR A 14 6.52 14.64 4.22
CA TYR A 14 5.48 14.33 3.25
C TYR A 14 5.87 13.16 2.34
N LEU A 15 7.10 13.10 1.87
CA LEU A 15 7.60 11.97 1.07
C LEU A 15 7.52 10.66 1.84
N ILE A 16 8.00 10.65 3.10
CA ILE A 16 7.92 9.46 3.97
C ILE A 16 6.46 9.03 4.13
N TYR A 17 5.55 9.98 4.41
CA TYR A 17 4.12 9.71 4.49
C TYR A 17 3.57 9.06 3.22
N GLN A 18 3.91 9.57 2.03
CA GLN A 18 3.44 9.02 0.76
C GLN A 18 3.96 7.61 0.50
N ILE A 19 5.21 7.31 0.87
CA ILE A 19 5.77 5.96 0.71
C ILE A 19 5.01 4.97 1.61
N PHE A 20 4.74 5.33 2.87
CA PHE A 20 3.96 4.48 3.78
C PHE A 20 2.50 4.37 3.36
N ALA A 21 1.88 5.45 2.87
CA ALA A 21 0.54 5.40 2.30
C ALA A 21 0.48 4.43 1.10
N GLY A 22 1.49 4.47 0.22
CA GLY A 22 1.65 3.52 -0.88
C GLY A 22 1.82 2.08 -0.40
N ALA A 23 2.62 1.85 0.65
CA ALA A 23 2.82 0.51 1.22
C ALA A 23 1.50 -0.13 1.71
N THR A 24 0.55 0.66 2.21
CA THR A 24 -0.78 0.15 2.61
C THR A 24 -1.65 -0.30 1.42
N LEU A 25 -1.33 0.15 0.21
CA LEU A 25 -2.04 -0.16 -1.03
C LEU A 25 -1.26 -1.12 -1.94
N VAL A 26 -0.23 -1.79 -1.40
CA VAL A 26 0.70 -2.56 -2.24
C VAL A 26 0.03 -3.71 -2.99
N LEU A 27 -1.00 -4.35 -2.43
CA LEU A 27 -1.69 -5.45 -3.10
C LEU A 27 -2.46 -4.97 -4.36
N PRO A 28 -3.34 -3.96 -4.29
CA PRO A 28 -3.91 -3.33 -5.47
C PRO A 28 -2.86 -2.86 -6.48
N ILE A 29 -1.76 -2.25 -6.00
CA ILE A 29 -0.68 -1.76 -6.86
C ILE A 29 -0.02 -2.93 -7.60
N ALA A 30 0.31 -4.01 -6.90
CA ALA A 30 0.94 -5.19 -7.50
C ALA A 30 0.04 -5.85 -8.54
N LEU A 31 -1.26 -5.98 -8.27
CA LEU A 31 -2.22 -6.53 -9.23
C LEU A 31 -2.42 -5.62 -10.45
N GLY A 32 -2.47 -4.30 -10.25
CA GLY A 32 -2.52 -3.34 -11.35
C GLY A 32 -1.27 -3.38 -12.23
N ILE A 33 -0.09 -3.45 -11.62
CA ILE A 33 1.19 -3.57 -12.33
C ILE A 33 1.25 -4.90 -13.10
N ALA A 34 0.86 -6.02 -12.48
CA ALA A 34 0.81 -7.32 -13.13
C ALA A 34 -0.14 -7.35 -14.33
N ALA A 35 -1.33 -6.75 -14.20
CA ALA A 35 -2.29 -6.62 -15.28
C ALA A 35 -1.75 -5.74 -16.43
N GLY A 36 -1.11 -4.62 -16.10
CA GLY A 36 -0.48 -3.74 -17.10
C GLY A 36 0.66 -4.43 -17.86
N PHE A 37 1.58 -5.10 -17.15
CA PHE A 37 2.64 -5.86 -17.81
C PHE A 37 2.09 -7.03 -18.62
N GLY A 38 1.07 -7.74 -18.13
CA GLY A 38 0.38 -8.79 -18.89
C GLY A 38 -0.20 -8.26 -20.21
N ALA A 39 -0.85 -7.09 -20.18
CA ALA A 39 -1.37 -6.45 -21.37
C ALA A 39 -0.27 -6.05 -22.37
N SER A 40 0.86 -5.51 -21.87
CA SER A 40 2.02 -5.20 -22.71
C SER A 40 2.63 -6.46 -23.35
N HIS A 41 2.73 -7.56 -22.61
CA HIS A 41 3.19 -8.84 -23.15
C HIS A 41 2.28 -9.41 -24.24
N LEU A 42 0.99 -9.10 -24.20
CA LEU A 42 0.02 -9.45 -25.23
C LEU A 42 0.06 -8.52 -26.46
N GLY A 43 1.02 -7.59 -26.52
CA GLY A 43 1.20 -6.67 -27.65
C GLY A 43 0.34 -5.41 -27.58
N SER A 44 -0.22 -5.07 -26.42
CA SER A 44 -0.98 -3.83 -26.24
C SER A 44 -0.08 -2.61 -26.32
N SER A 45 -0.63 -1.48 -26.78
CA SER A 45 0.09 -0.21 -26.74
C SER A 45 0.40 0.20 -25.29
N PRO A 46 1.49 0.94 -25.03
CA PRO A 46 1.87 1.36 -23.69
C PRO A 46 0.75 2.13 -22.97
N LEU A 47 0.02 2.97 -23.71
CA LEU A 47 -1.11 3.74 -23.16
C LEU A 47 -2.24 2.82 -22.70
N LEU A 48 -2.53 1.76 -23.47
CA LEU A 48 -3.58 0.80 -23.18
C LEU A 48 -3.19 -0.15 -22.04
N ALA A 49 -1.92 -0.52 -21.94
CA ALA A 49 -1.38 -1.27 -20.79
C ALA A 49 -1.49 -0.48 -19.48
N VAL A 50 -1.18 0.82 -19.51
CA VAL A 50 -1.37 1.71 -18.35
C VAL A 50 -2.85 1.80 -17.98
N ALA A 51 -3.74 1.97 -18.96
CA ALA A 51 -5.19 2.01 -18.72
C ALA A 51 -5.72 0.69 -18.11
N ILE A 52 -5.25 -0.46 -18.58
CA ILE A 52 -5.64 -1.76 -18.02
C ILE A 52 -5.13 -1.90 -16.59
N GLY A 53 -3.88 -1.51 -16.31
CA GLY A 53 -3.33 -1.56 -14.97
C GLY A 53 -4.07 -0.65 -13.98
N THR A 54 -4.45 0.56 -14.39
CA THR A 54 -5.23 1.48 -13.56
C THR A 54 -6.65 0.96 -13.32
N LEU A 55 -7.30 0.40 -14.34
CA LEU A 55 -8.62 -0.23 -14.19
C LEU A 55 -8.57 -1.44 -13.24
N ALA A 56 -7.54 -2.28 -13.35
CA ALA A 56 -7.35 -3.42 -12.46
C ALA A 56 -7.14 -2.96 -11.00
N PHE A 57 -6.32 -1.92 -10.78
CA PHE A 57 -6.14 -1.30 -9.46
C PHE A 57 -7.47 -0.82 -8.87
N LEU A 58 -8.26 -0.06 -9.64
CA LEU A 58 -9.57 0.43 -9.19
C LEU A 58 -10.56 -0.71 -8.93
N ALA A 59 -10.56 -1.73 -9.78
CA ALA A 59 -11.42 -2.90 -9.64
C ALA A 59 -11.12 -3.68 -8.36
N VAL A 60 -9.84 -3.86 -8.00
CA VAL A 60 -9.46 -4.54 -6.74
C VAL A 60 -9.93 -3.74 -5.53
N ILE A 61 -9.82 -2.41 -5.55
CA ILE A 61 -10.31 -1.56 -4.46
C ILE A 61 -11.84 -1.65 -4.37
N ALA A 62 -12.55 -1.54 -5.50
CA ALA A 62 -14.00 -1.62 -5.52
C ALA A 62 -14.51 -2.99 -5.06
N ALA A 63 -13.93 -4.08 -5.58
CA ALA A 63 -14.28 -5.45 -5.24
C ALA A 63 -14.02 -5.75 -3.77
N SER A 64 -12.90 -5.28 -3.22
CA SER A 64 -12.57 -5.50 -1.81
C SER A 64 -13.52 -4.76 -0.84
N ARG A 65 -13.92 -3.52 -1.17
CA ARG A 65 -14.95 -2.80 -0.41
C ARG A 65 -16.32 -3.46 -0.52
N PHE A 66 -16.70 -3.91 -1.72
CA PHE A 66 -17.96 -4.62 -1.94
C PHE A 66 -18.00 -5.97 -1.21
N ALA A 67 -16.90 -6.72 -1.22
CA ALA A 67 -16.76 -7.95 -0.47
C ALA A 67 -16.88 -7.71 1.05
N ALA A 68 -16.22 -6.67 1.57
CA ALA A 68 -16.29 -6.29 2.98
C ALA A 68 -17.71 -5.91 3.45
N LEU A 69 -18.55 -5.37 2.56
CA LEU A 69 -19.94 -5.02 2.84
C LEU A 69 -20.88 -6.25 2.80
N ASN A 70 -20.62 -7.21 1.92
CA ASN A 70 -21.49 -8.39 1.75
C ASN A 70 -21.20 -9.52 2.75
N PHE A 71 -19.98 -9.58 3.30
CA PHE A 71 -19.64 -10.63 4.25
C PHE A 71 -20.24 -10.36 5.64
N SER A 72 -21.26 -11.13 6.01
CA SER A 72 -21.87 -11.08 7.34
C SER A 72 -21.02 -11.76 8.43
N SER A 73 -20.16 -12.73 8.05
CA SER A 73 -19.32 -13.48 8.98
C SER A 73 -18.06 -12.69 9.37
N PRO A 74 -17.74 -12.59 10.68
CA PRO A 74 -16.52 -11.92 11.14
C PRO A 74 -15.25 -12.64 10.68
N TYR A 75 -15.31 -13.97 10.50
CA TYR A 75 -14.15 -14.77 10.07
C TYR A 75 -13.77 -14.52 8.61
N THR A 76 -14.75 -14.38 7.71
CA THR A 76 -14.47 -14.08 6.30
C THR A 76 -13.96 -12.66 6.11
N ARG A 77 -14.41 -11.71 6.94
CA ARG A 77 -13.87 -10.33 6.96
C ARG A 77 -12.44 -10.29 7.49
N ALA A 78 -12.12 -11.07 8.52
CA ALA A 78 -10.76 -11.20 9.03
C ALA A 78 -9.82 -11.84 8.00
N ALA A 79 -10.27 -12.89 7.29
CA ALA A 79 -9.51 -13.50 6.22
C ALA A 79 -9.24 -12.52 5.06
N LEU A 80 -10.26 -11.76 4.65
CA LEU A 80 -10.10 -10.71 3.63
C LEU A 80 -9.11 -9.63 4.11
N ALA A 81 -9.23 -9.17 5.35
CA ALA A 81 -8.29 -8.20 5.93
C ALA A 81 -6.86 -8.76 5.95
N ALA A 82 -6.67 -10.03 6.27
CA ALA A 82 -5.35 -10.68 6.28
C ALA A 82 -4.70 -10.71 4.89
N ILE A 83 -5.47 -10.96 3.83
CA ILE A 83 -4.97 -10.96 2.44
C ILE A 83 -4.37 -9.60 2.06
N PHE A 84 -4.95 -8.50 2.54
CA PHE A 84 -4.41 -7.15 2.30
C PHE A 84 -3.33 -6.75 3.33
N ALA A 85 -3.44 -7.21 4.58
CA ALA A 85 -2.53 -6.86 5.66
C ALA A 85 -1.15 -7.48 5.50
N VAL A 86 -1.04 -8.74 5.05
CA VAL A 86 0.25 -9.43 4.87
C VAL A 86 1.17 -8.71 3.88
N PRO A 87 0.76 -8.42 2.64
CA PRO A 87 1.63 -7.72 1.70
C PRO A 87 1.91 -6.28 2.16
N ALA A 88 0.94 -5.60 2.79
CA ALA A 88 1.16 -4.28 3.39
C ALA A 88 2.19 -4.32 4.53
N ALA A 89 2.21 -5.38 5.35
CA ALA A 89 3.18 -5.58 6.40
C ALA A 89 4.59 -5.75 5.84
N LEU A 90 4.73 -6.57 4.78
CA LEU A 90 6.02 -6.80 4.12
C LEU A 90 6.55 -5.52 3.47
N ALA A 91 5.69 -4.77 2.77
CA ALA A 91 6.07 -3.49 2.18
C ALA A 91 6.45 -2.45 3.25
N GLY A 92 5.65 -2.35 4.32
CA GLY A 92 5.92 -1.48 5.46
C GLY A 92 7.23 -1.84 6.17
N TYR A 93 7.52 -3.13 6.32
CA TYR A 93 8.79 -3.61 6.86
C TYR A 93 9.96 -3.16 5.99
N SER A 94 9.93 -3.43 4.68
CA SER A 94 11.02 -3.09 3.77
C SER A 94 11.32 -1.59 3.73
N VAL A 95 10.26 -0.75 3.69
CA VAL A 95 10.40 0.70 3.71
C VAL A 95 10.98 1.18 5.04
N ALA A 96 10.41 0.75 6.17
CA ALA A 96 10.85 1.22 7.47
C ALA A 96 12.24 0.70 7.84
N HIS A 97 12.60 -0.50 7.37
CA HIS A 97 13.93 -1.06 7.52
C HIS A 97 14.97 -0.26 6.74
N ALA A 98 14.70 0.04 5.46
CA ALA A 98 15.57 0.86 4.63
C ALA A 98 15.75 2.26 5.22
N LEU A 99 14.67 2.87 5.72
CA LEU A 99 14.72 4.19 6.34
C LEU A 99 15.47 4.17 7.68
N GLY A 100 15.27 3.14 8.50
CA GLY A 100 16.01 2.95 9.75
C GLY A 100 17.51 2.75 9.53
N TRP A 101 17.89 2.04 8.47
CA TRP A 101 19.28 1.89 8.06
C TRP A 101 19.86 3.22 7.55
N PHE A 102 19.11 3.96 6.73
CA PHE A 102 19.53 5.27 6.22
C PHE A 102 19.71 6.30 7.33
N ALA A 103 18.91 6.23 8.40
CA ALA A 103 19.02 7.09 9.57
C ALA A 103 20.16 6.69 10.53
N GLY A 104 20.93 5.63 10.24
CA GLY A 104 22.02 5.14 11.09
C GLY A 104 21.57 4.37 12.34
N GLY A 105 20.30 3.94 12.40
CA GLY A 105 19.72 3.20 13.52
C GLY A 105 19.54 1.70 13.26
N THR A 106 18.87 1.01 14.19
CA THR A 106 18.52 -0.41 14.02
C THR A 106 17.32 -0.57 13.09
N GLY A 107 17.59 -0.83 11.80
CA GLY A 107 16.55 -1.02 10.78
C GLY A 107 15.51 -2.10 11.12
N ILE A 108 15.84 -3.08 11.97
CA ILE A 108 14.92 -4.17 12.35
C ILE A 108 13.74 -3.65 13.19
N ILE A 109 14.01 -2.79 14.18
CA ILE A 109 12.95 -2.27 15.06
C ILE A 109 12.01 -1.34 14.27
N ALA A 110 12.59 -0.44 13.47
CA ALA A 110 11.84 0.41 12.57
C ALA A 110 11.00 -0.43 11.59
N GLY A 111 11.61 -1.48 11.02
CA GLY A 111 10.94 -2.48 10.18
C GLY A 111 9.70 -3.08 10.83
N LEU A 112 9.82 -3.60 12.06
CA LEU A 112 8.70 -4.22 12.77
C LEU A 112 7.57 -3.23 13.06
N ILE A 113 7.90 -2.00 13.47
CA ILE A 113 6.91 -0.94 13.69
C ILE A 113 6.18 -0.60 12.38
N GLY A 114 6.94 -0.41 11.29
CA GLY A 114 6.38 -0.15 9.96
C GLY A 114 5.46 -1.26 9.48
N ALA A 115 5.86 -2.51 9.69
CA ALA A 115 5.06 -3.69 9.35
C ALA A 115 3.73 -3.71 10.09
N ALA A 116 3.77 -3.54 11.42
CA ALA A 116 2.58 -3.58 12.26
C ALA A 116 1.61 -2.43 11.92
N LEU A 117 2.12 -1.20 11.77
CA LEU A 117 1.29 -0.05 11.44
C LEU A 117 0.66 -0.18 10.05
N CYS A 118 1.42 -0.58 9.03
CA CYS A 118 0.87 -0.78 7.69
C CYS A 118 -0.18 -1.89 7.64
N ALA A 119 0.06 -3.01 8.34
CA ALA A 119 -0.90 -4.11 8.44
C ALA A 119 -2.22 -3.67 9.09
N VAL A 120 -2.13 -2.93 10.20
CA VAL A 120 -3.30 -2.43 10.93
C VAL A 120 -4.08 -1.42 10.08
N ILE A 121 -3.40 -0.49 9.40
CA ILE A 121 -4.06 0.50 8.55
C ILE A 121 -4.76 -0.17 7.35
N ALA A 122 -4.09 -1.13 6.72
CA ALA A 122 -4.68 -1.89 5.61
C ALA A 122 -5.93 -2.67 6.06
N ALA A 123 -5.86 -3.36 7.21
CA ALA A 123 -6.99 -4.07 7.78
C ALA A 123 -8.13 -3.11 8.18
N HIS A 124 -7.81 -1.94 8.76
CA HIS A 124 -8.79 -0.96 9.20
C HIS A 124 -9.60 -0.36 8.04
N ARG A 125 -8.94 -0.05 6.91
CA ARG A 125 -9.60 0.44 5.69
C ARG A 125 -10.65 -0.54 5.14
N LEU A 126 -10.45 -1.84 5.34
CA LEU A 126 -11.39 -2.90 4.94
C LEU A 126 -12.50 -3.12 5.97
N LEU A 127 -12.18 -3.01 7.26
CA LEU A 127 -13.12 -3.27 8.35
C LEU A 127 -14.07 -2.09 8.62
N ARG A 128 -13.71 -0.86 8.22
CA ARG A 128 -14.58 0.32 8.29
C ARG A 128 -14.77 0.95 6.91
N PRO A 129 -15.55 0.32 6.00
CA PRO A 129 -15.79 0.85 4.68
C PRO A 129 -16.68 2.12 4.66
N ALA A 130 -17.29 2.50 5.80
CA ALA A 130 -18.22 3.62 5.95
C ALA A 130 -17.78 4.59 7.07
N THR A 131 -16.91 5.54 6.71
CA THR A 131 -16.89 6.92 7.19
C THR A 131 -16.43 7.79 6.04
#